data_AF-A0A1H1UIZ2-F1
#
_entry.id   AF-A0A1H1UIZ2-F1
#
_cell.length_a   1.000
_cell.length_b   1.000
_cell.length_c   1.000
_cell.angle_alpha   90.00
_cell.angle_beta   90.00
_cell.angle_gamma   90.00
#
_symmetry.space_group_name_H-M   'P 1'
#
loop_
_entity.id
_entity.type
_entity.pdbx_description
1 polymer ?
#
loop_
_entity_poly.entity_id
_entity_poly.type
_entity_poly.pdbx_seq_one_letter_code
_entity_poly.pdbx_strand_id
1 'polypeptide(L)'
;MSAEIVTTLFLAHPDDAGEAYERYARRVHDSPALVHALSPGPHPIDEPYSLWDLRTEAAYGNLAAPEQMQLYEANALVDFTGVDRDDVIDSFFLDDPFSAARFPSTIGGLSGITTRDPVDPGDALQLITVVYLSAEGAEEEVQELFTQLLESCRAVAFEEEIAPVEALDTPDLVGPLWIRDATLNIIGRGDRVFSPAKEAWAGWLLTPDTLRDVEDRITEKFGPQRVIIARAIAEPF
;
A
#
# COMPACT_ATOMS: atom_id res chain seq x y z
N MET A 1 -18.74 -1.34 -0.74
CA MET A 1 -18.53 -2.80 -0.60
C MET A 1 -17.16 -2.98 0.00
N SER A 2 -17.01 -3.93 0.91
CA SER A 2 -15.72 -4.17 1.58
C SER A 2 -14.86 -5.02 0.67
N ALA A 3 -13.70 -4.51 0.30
CA ALA A 3 -12.69 -5.20 -0.46
C ALA A 3 -11.38 -5.29 0.33
N GLU A 4 -10.46 -6.07 -0.19
CA GLU A 4 -9.09 -6.20 0.29
C GLU A 4 -8.14 -5.95 -0.89
N ILE A 5 -7.01 -5.31 -0.61
CA ILE A 5 -5.84 -5.42 -1.48
C ILE A 5 -5.07 -6.62 -0.96
N VAL A 6 -5.09 -7.70 -1.73
CA VAL A 6 -4.31 -8.91 -1.45
C VAL A 6 -2.95 -8.76 -2.11
N THR A 7 -1.91 -8.67 -1.29
CA THR A 7 -0.53 -8.54 -1.73
C THR A 7 0.16 -9.88 -1.64
N THR A 8 0.69 -10.37 -2.76
CA THR A 8 1.46 -11.60 -2.81
C THR A 8 2.92 -11.27 -3.07
N LEU A 9 3.74 -11.53 -2.07
CA LEU A 9 5.19 -11.46 -2.20
C LEU A 9 5.71 -12.81 -2.66
N PHE A 10 6.58 -12.84 -3.66
CA PHE A 10 7.13 -14.10 -4.15
C PHE A 10 8.57 -13.98 -4.60
N LEU A 11 9.29 -15.10 -4.52
CA LEU A 11 10.63 -15.22 -5.06
C LEU A 11 10.63 -15.85 -6.45
N ALA A 12 11.42 -15.26 -7.32
CA ALA A 12 11.78 -15.82 -8.60
C ALA A 12 13.21 -15.41 -8.98
N HIS A 13 13.83 -16.17 -9.89
CA HIS A 13 14.94 -15.61 -10.66
C HIS A 13 14.41 -14.51 -11.59
N PRO A 14 15.20 -13.48 -11.90
CA PRO A 14 14.74 -12.39 -12.77
C PRO A 14 14.21 -12.86 -14.13
N ASP A 15 14.81 -13.90 -14.69
CA ASP A 15 14.40 -14.48 -15.98
C ASP A 15 13.06 -15.26 -15.88
N ASP A 16 12.68 -15.70 -14.67
CA ASP A 16 11.47 -16.48 -14.41
C ASP A 16 10.30 -15.63 -13.86
N ALA A 17 10.55 -14.36 -13.51
CA ALA A 17 9.56 -13.49 -12.85
C ALA A 17 8.27 -13.30 -13.67
N GLY A 18 8.39 -13.23 -15.00
CA GLY A 18 7.23 -13.17 -15.89
C GLY A 18 6.38 -14.44 -15.86
N GLU A 19 7.01 -15.62 -15.86
CA GLU A 19 6.29 -16.89 -15.76
C GLU A 19 5.60 -17.05 -14.39
N ALA A 20 6.30 -16.66 -13.32
CA ALA A 20 5.77 -16.66 -11.97
C ALA A 20 4.49 -15.79 -11.87
N TYR A 21 4.55 -14.59 -12.44
CA TYR A 21 3.41 -13.68 -12.48
C TYR A 21 2.26 -14.21 -13.35
N GLU A 22 2.52 -14.77 -14.53
CA GLU A 22 1.48 -15.38 -15.37
C GLU A 22 0.74 -16.51 -14.64
N ARG A 23 1.46 -17.27 -13.81
CA ARG A 23 0.89 -18.32 -12.97
C ARG A 23 0.00 -17.75 -11.87
N TYR A 24 0.48 -16.73 -11.16
CA TYR A 24 -0.31 -15.97 -10.18
C TYR A 24 -1.61 -15.45 -10.81
N ALA A 25 -1.51 -14.71 -11.90
CA ALA A 25 -2.65 -14.08 -12.56
C ALA A 25 -3.69 -15.12 -13.00
N ARG A 26 -3.26 -16.29 -13.49
CA ARG A 26 -4.17 -17.39 -13.83
C ARG A 26 -4.89 -17.95 -12.61
N ARG A 27 -4.17 -18.21 -11.52
CA ARG A 27 -4.77 -18.77 -10.29
C ARG A 27 -5.78 -17.81 -9.67
N VAL A 28 -5.44 -16.52 -9.63
CA VAL A 28 -6.36 -15.48 -9.13
C VAL A 28 -7.57 -15.34 -10.05
N HIS A 29 -7.38 -15.40 -11.37
CA HIS A 29 -8.48 -15.37 -12.34
C HIS A 29 -9.44 -16.57 -12.22
N ASP A 30 -8.89 -17.77 -11.97
CA ASP A 30 -9.66 -18.99 -11.80
C ASP A 30 -10.28 -19.11 -10.39
N SER A 31 -9.97 -18.18 -9.48
CA SER A 31 -10.53 -18.16 -8.13
C SER A 31 -12.02 -17.79 -8.15
N PRO A 32 -12.82 -18.26 -7.19
CA PRO A 32 -14.23 -17.90 -7.09
C PRO A 32 -14.48 -16.49 -6.52
N ALA A 33 -13.44 -15.74 -6.12
CA ALA A 33 -13.58 -14.39 -5.61
C ALA A 33 -13.83 -13.36 -6.73
N LEU A 34 -14.45 -12.22 -6.39
CA LEU A 34 -14.62 -11.13 -7.34
C LEU A 34 -13.35 -10.28 -7.38
N VAL A 35 -12.58 -10.40 -8.46
CA VAL A 35 -11.35 -9.63 -8.66
C VAL A 35 -11.66 -8.38 -9.48
N HIS A 36 -11.47 -7.20 -8.87
CA HIS A 36 -11.71 -5.91 -9.49
C HIS A 36 -10.52 -5.41 -10.32
N ALA A 37 -9.31 -5.68 -9.85
CA ALA A 37 -8.07 -5.30 -10.52
C ALA A 37 -6.91 -6.21 -10.13
N LEU A 38 -5.93 -6.29 -11.01
CA LEU A 38 -4.62 -6.91 -10.77
C LEU A 38 -3.53 -5.88 -11.10
N SER A 39 -2.43 -5.93 -10.36
CA SER A 39 -1.14 -5.37 -10.75
C SER A 39 -0.82 -5.73 -12.21
N PRO A 40 -0.12 -4.91 -13.01
CA PRO A 40 0.08 -5.18 -14.44
C PRO A 40 1.17 -6.23 -14.72
N GLY A 41 1.97 -6.60 -13.72
CA GLY A 41 3.11 -7.51 -13.84
C GLY A 41 3.90 -7.62 -12.54
N PRO A 42 4.99 -8.42 -12.53
CA PRO A 42 5.82 -8.57 -11.34
C PRO A 42 6.53 -7.26 -11.00
N HIS A 43 6.33 -6.73 -9.79
CA HIS A 43 7.02 -5.52 -9.33
C HIS A 43 8.19 -5.89 -8.41
N PRO A 44 9.45 -5.62 -8.78
CA PRO A 44 10.58 -5.90 -7.88
C PRO A 44 10.55 -4.93 -6.69
N ILE A 45 10.68 -5.47 -5.48
CA ILE A 45 10.68 -4.69 -4.24
C ILE A 45 11.94 -4.96 -3.40
N ASP A 46 12.32 -4.00 -2.57
CA ASP A 46 13.46 -4.11 -1.64
C ASP A 46 12.96 -4.17 -0.20
N GLU A 47 12.55 -5.37 0.23
CA GLU A 47 12.17 -5.65 1.61
C GLU A 47 13.11 -6.74 2.19
N PRO A 48 14.19 -6.34 2.90
CA PRO A 48 15.25 -7.27 3.27
C PRO A 48 14.78 -8.46 4.12
N TYR A 49 13.82 -8.26 5.01
CA TYR A 49 13.31 -9.33 5.86
C TYR A 49 12.61 -10.39 5.01
N SER A 50 11.56 -10.01 4.27
CA SER A 50 10.80 -10.90 3.39
C SER A 50 11.69 -11.58 2.33
N LEU A 51 12.66 -10.85 1.77
CA LEU A 51 13.63 -11.40 0.83
C LEU A 51 14.44 -12.55 1.44
N TRP A 52 15.00 -12.36 2.63
CA TRP A 52 15.84 -13.39 3.26
C TRP A 52 15.03 -14.55 3.85
N ASP A 53 13.82 -14.28 4.34
CA ASP A 53 12.90 -15.30 4.83
C ASP A 53 12.51 -16.28 3.70
N LEU A 54 11.98 -15.75 2.60
CA LEU A 54 11.59 -16.58 1.46
C LEU A 54 12.80 -17.26 0.79
N ARG A 55 14.00 -16.64 0.81
CA ARG A 55 15.22 -17.28 0.26
C ARG A 55 15.63 -18.49 1.09
N THR A 56 15.38 -18.41 2.39
CA THR A 56 15.60 -19.54 3.30
C THR A 56 14.61 -20.67 3.00
N GLU A 57 13.34 -20.35 2.74
CA GLU A 57 12.36 -21.32 2.27
C GLU A 57 12.76 -21.97 0.94
N ALA A 58 13.19 -21.17 -0.04
CA ALA A 58 13.72 -21.64 -1.33
C ALA A 58 14.90 -22.62 -1.14
N ALA A 59 15.79 -22.33 -0.18
CA ALA A 59 16.90 -23.21 0.17
C ALA A 59 16.44 -24.53 0.80
N TYR A 60 15.46 -24.49 1.72
CA TYR A 60 14.86 -25.71 2.28
C TYR A 60 14.12 -26.54 1.22
N GLY A 61 13.49 -25.87 0.24
CA GLY A 61 12.88 -26.47 -0.95
C GLY A 61 13.88 -26.99 -1.99
N ASN A 62 15.20 -26.83 -1.74
CA ASN A 62 16.28 -27.22 -2.66
C ASN A 62 16.13 -26.60 -4.06
N LEU A 63 15.68 -25.35 -4.13
CA LEU A 63 15.65 -24.59 -5.38
C LEU A 63 17.05 -24.16 -5.81
N ALA A 64 17.24 -23.96 -7.11
CA ALA A 64 18.54 -23.59 -7.66
C ALA A 64 18.90 -22.14 -7.30
N ALA A 65 20.11 -21.93 -6.78
CA ALA A 65 20.68 -20.61 -6.45
C ALA A 65 19.73 -19.64 -5.73
N PRO A 66 19.17 -19.99 -4.55
CA PRO A 66 18.24 -19.12 -3.81
C PRO A 66 18.79 -17.71 -3.57
N GLU A 67 20.10 -17.58 -3.37
CA GLU A 67 20.77 -16.30 -3.14
C GLU A 67 20.71 -15.33 -4.34
N GLN A 68 20.41 -15.82 -5.53
CA GLN A 68 20.29 -15.04 -6.77
C GLN A 68 18.84 -14.65 -7.09
N MET A 69 17.86 -15.24 -6.41
CA MET A 69 16.45 -14.88 -6.57
C MET A 69 16.16 -13.48 -6.04
N GLN A 70 15.20 -12.79 -6.63
CA GLN A 70 14.73 -11.46 -6.21
C GLN A 70 13.31 -11.55 -5.68
N LEU A 71 12.96 -10.58 -4.82
CA LEU A 71 11.62 -10.44 -4.27
C LEU A 71 10.77 -9.60 -5.22
N TYR A 72 9.58 -10.12 -5.51
CA TYR A 72 8.58 -9.47 -6.33
C TYR A 72 7.27 -9.37 -5.58
N GLU A 73 6.49 -8.36 -5.92
CA GLU A 73 5.14 -8.14 -5.46
C GLU A 73 4.15 -8.30 -6.63
N ALA A 74 2.99 -8.87 -6.31
CA ALA A 74 1.81 -8.82 -7.16
C ALA A 74 0.58 -8.51 -6.29
N ASN A 75 -0.19 -7.49 -6.68
CA ASN A 75 -1.39 -7.05 -5.96
C ASN A 75 -2.66 -7.43 -6.70
N ALA A 76 -3.72 -7.68 -5.93
CA ALA A 76 -5.09 -7.85 -6.43
C ALA A 76 -6.07 -7.06 -5.55
N LEU A 77 -7.02 -6.36 -6.18
CA LEU A 77 -8.16 -5.76 -5.47
C LEU A 77 -9.32 -6.76 -5.53
N VAL A 78 -9.73 -7.27 -4.38
CA VAL A 78 -10.61 -8.43 -4.27
C VAL A 78 -11.79 -8.14 -3.37
N ASP A 79 -12.98 -8.51 -3.82
CA ASP A 79 -14.18 -8.59 -3.00
C ASP A 79 -14.50 -10.08 -2.74
N PHE A 80 -14.46 -10.46 -1.46
CA PHE A 80 -14.78 -11.81 -0.99
C PHE A 80 -16.28 -12.00 -0.70
N THR A 81 -17.13 -11.01 -1.01
CA THR A 81 -18.58 -11.09 -0.79
C THR A 81 -19.17 -12.33 -1.48
N GLY A 82 -19.75 -13.22 -0.68
CA GLY A 82 -20.41 -14.44 -1.18
C GLY A 82 -19.50 -15.67 -1.24
N VAL A 83 -18.24 -15.57 -0.85
CA VAL A 83 -17.32 -16.70 -0.65
C VAL A 83 -16.69 -16.64 0.74
N ASP A 84 -16.18 -17.77 1.24
CA ASP A 84 -15.36 -17.77 2.44
C ASP A 84 -13.92 -17.38 2.06
N ARG A 85 -13.40 -16.33 2.69
CA ARG A 85 -12.04 -15.84 2.41
C ARG A 85 -11.00 -16.92 2.67
N ASP A 86 -11.14 -17.67 3.75
CA ASP A 86 -10.15 -18.67 4.16
C ASP A 86 -10.10 -19.86 3.18
N ASP A 87 -11.22 -20.16 2.52
CA ASP A 87 -11.29 -21.21 1.49
C ASP A 87 -10.67 -20.77 0.15
N VAL A 88 -10.58 -19.46 -0.10
CA VAL A 88 -10.23 -18.91 -1.43
C VAL A 88 -8.85 -18.27 -1.46
N ILE A 89 -8.35 -17.79 -0.31
CA ILE A 89 -7.07 -17.08 -0.20
C ILE A 89 -5.88 -17.90 -0.75
N ASP A 90 -5.96 -19.23 -0.70
CA ASP A 90 -4.96 -20.14 -1.28
C ASP A 90 -4.76 -19.97 -2.80
N SER A 91 -5.76 -19.41 -3.49
CA SER A 91 -5.69 -19.10 -4.93
C SER A 91 -4.73 -17.93 -5.23
N PHE A 92 -4.37 -17.14 -4.22
CA PHE A 92 -3.50 -15.99 -4.36
C PHE A 92 -2.01 -16.35 -4.16
N PHE A 93 -1.69 -17.53 -3.63
CA PHE A 93 -0.32 -18.05 -3.72
C PHE A 93 0.01 -18.48 -5.14
N LEU A 94 1.30 -18.44 -5.50
CA LEU A 94 1.77 -18.89 -6.83
C LEU A 94 1.69 -20.40 -6.98
N ASP A 95 1.88 -21.14 -5.89
CA ASP A 95 1.89 -22.59 -5.85
C ASP A 95 0.84 -23.14 -4.88
N ASP A 96 0.56 -24.43 -5.00
CA ASP A 96 -0.25 -25.13 -4.01
C ASP A 96 0.53 -25.18 -2.68
N PRO A 97 -0.03 -24.64 -1.57
CA PRO A 97 0.62 -24.60 -0.26
C PRO A 97 1.07 -25.97 0.27
N PHE A 98 0.51 -27.06 -0.25
CA PHE A 98 0.80 -28.43 0.15
C PHE A 98 1.80 -29.15 -0.78
N SER A 99 2.34 -28.44 -1.77
CA SER A 99 3.32 -28.96 -2.73
C SER A 99 4.70 -28.32 -2.55
N ALA A 100 5.73 -28.90 -3.18
CA ALA A 100 7.02 -28.25 -3.23
C ALA A 100 6.91 -26.94 -4.03
N ALA A 101 7.06 -25.80 -3.35
CA ALA A 101 6.94 -24.49 -3.97
C ALA A 101 8.06 -24.29 -5.01
N ARG A 102 7.67 -23.98 -6.25
CA ARG A 102 8.58 -23.53 -7.30
C ARG A 102 8.89 -22.04 -7.15
N PHE A 103 7.90 -21.28 -6.67
CA PHE A 103 8.00 -19.86 -6.37
C PHE A 103 7.50 -19.63 -4.93
N PRO A 104 8.39 -19.74 -3.93
CA PRO A 104 8.05 -19.46 -2.53
C PRO A 104 7.37 -18.09 -2.41
N SER A 105 6.27 -18.04 -1.68
CA SER A 105 5.43 -16.85 -1.60
C SER A 105 4.74 -16.72 -0.26
N THR A 106 4.43 -15.48 0.10
CA THR A 106 3.63 -15.12 1.27
C THR A 106 2.54 -14.13 0.88
N ILE A 107 1.46 -14.10 1.66
CA ILE A 107 0.32 -13.22 1.44
C ILE A 107 0.23 -12.22 2.61
N GLY A 108 0.07 -10.95 2.24
CA GLY A 108 -0.30 -9.86 3.14
C GLY A 108 -1.30 -8.95 2.44
N GLY A 109 -1.26 -7.66 2.81
CA GLY A 109 -2.04 -6.62 2.16
C GLY A 109 -2.89 -5.81 3.14
N LEU A 110 -3.90 -5.14 2.59
CA LEU A 110 -4.76 -4.20 3.32
C LEU A 110 -6.21 -4.68 3.33
N SER A 111 -6.83 -4.65 4.50
CA SER A 111 -8.21 -5.10 4.72
C SER A 111 -9.11 -3.94 5.11
N GLY A 112 -10.42 -4.07 4.89
CA GLY A 112 -11.39 -3.03 5.29
C GLY A 112 -11.42 -1.85 4.32
N ILE A 113 -11.08 -2.09 3.06
CA ILE A 113 -11.08 -1.06 2.01
C ILE A 113 -12.48 -0.94 1.42
N THR A 114 -12.98 0.28 1.25
CA THR A 114 -14.22 0.55 0.54
C THR A 114 -13.93 0.80 -0.95
N THR A 115 -14.60 0.04 -1.83
CA THR A 115 -14.60 0.32 -3.28
C THR A 115 -15.66 1.38 -3.62
N ARG A 116 -15.32 2.33 -4.51
CA ARG A 116 -16.26 3.39 -4.94
C ARG A 116 -16.29 3.57 -6.46
N ASP A 117 -15.15 3.88 -7.06
CA ASP A 117 -15.08 4.15 -8.50
C ASP A 117 -14.72 2.88 -9.29
N PRO A 118 -15.29 2.63 -10.47
CA PRO A 118 -14.94 1.46 -11.29
C PRO A 118 -13.50 1.57 -11.81
N VAL A 119 -12.89 0.43 -12.15
CA VAL A 119 -11.60 0.35 -12.86
C VAL A 119 -11.88 0.26 -14.36
N ASP A 120 -11.34 1.20 -15.14
CA ASP A 120 -11.50 1.19 -16.60
C ASP A 120 -10.38 0.34 -17.25
N PRO A 121 -10.65 -0.30 -18.40
CA PRO A 121 -9.61 -1.02 -19.14
C PRO A 121 -8.44 -0.10 -19.51
N GLY A 122 -7.24 -0.44 -19.03
CA GLY A 122 -6.01 0.33 -19.29
C GLY A 122 -5.65 1.36 -18.23
N ASP A 123 -6.46 1.50 -17.17
CA ASP A 123 -6.06 2.28 -15.99
C ASP A 123 -4.79 1.66 -15.37
N ALA A 124 -3.77 2.50 -15.17
CA ALA A 124 -2.60 2.15 -14.38
C ALA A 124 -2.83 2.64 -12.95
N LEU A 125 -3.20 1.72 -12.06
CA LEU A 125 -3.50 2.06 -10.68
C LEU A 125 -2.22 2.28 -9.87
N GLN A 126 -2.32 3.15 -8.86
CA GLN A 126 -1.28 3.37 -7.85
C GLN A 126 -1.94 3.33 -6.47
N LEU A 127 -1.29 2.67 -5.52
CA LEU A 127 -1.64 2.79 -4.12
C LEU A 127 -0.97 4.05 -3.57
N ILE A 128 -1.78 5.02 -3.15
CA ILE A 128 -1.31 6.28 -2.60
C ILE A 128 -1.52 6.26 -1.09
N THR A 129 -0.41 6.39 -0.36
CA THR A 129 -0.43 6.62 1.09
C THR A 129 -0.28 8.12 1.34
N VAL A 130 -1.26 8.72 2.00
CA VAL A 130 -1.24 10.13 2.37
C VAL A 130 -1.04 10.26 3.88
N VAL A 131 0.02 10.92 4.28
CA VAL A 131 0.37 11.13 5.70
C VAL A 131 0.19 12.59 6.06
N TYR A 132 -0.56 12.83 7.13
CA TYR A 132 -0.76 14.14 7.75
C TYR A 132 -0.01 14.22 9.07
N LEU A 133 0.60 15.37 9.35
CA LEU A 133 1.30 15.66 10.60
C LEU A 133 0.67 16.89 11.27
N SER A 134 0.35 16.77 12.55
CA SER A 134 -0.20 17.88 13.36
C SER A 134 0.07 17.71 14.85
N ALA A 135 -0.09 18.79 15.61
CA ALA A 135 -0.15 18.70 17.06
C ALA A 135 -1.31 17.80 17.53
N GLU A 136 -1.16 17.23 18.72
CA GLU A 136 -2.12 16.32 19.36
C GLU A 136 -3.57 16.80 19.30
N GLY A 137 -4.49 15.84 19.15
CA GLY A 137 -5.94 16.09 19.13
C GLY A 137 -6.42 16.78 17.85
N ALA A 138 -5.76 16.52 16.72
CA ALA A 138 -6.15 17.00 15.40
C ALA A 138 -6.83 15.93 14.53
N GLU A 139 -7.01 14.71 15.04
CA GLU A 139 -7.54 13.55 14.31
C GLU A 139 -8.82 13.85 13.54
N GLU A 140 -9.84 14.45 14.18
CA GLU A 140 -11.10 14.81 13.50
C GLU A 140 -10.86 15.76 12.31
N GLU A 141 -9.99 16.76 12.47
CA GLU A 141 -9.69 17.71 11.39
C GLU A 141 -8.87 17.06 10.26
N VAL A 142 -8.00 16.12 10.59
CA VAL A 142 -7.23 15.35 9.60
C VAL A 142 -8.15 14.42 8.83
N GLN A 143 -9.10 13.75 9.52
CA GLN A 143 -10.11 12.90 8.90
C GLN A 143 -10.99 13.69 7.93
N GLU A 144 -11.39 14.92 8.30
CA GLU A 144 -12.10 15.82 7.39
C GLU A 144 -11.29 16.17 6.14
N LEU A 145 -9.99 16.46 6.28
CA LEU A 145 -9.11 16.77 5.14
C LEU A 145 -8.90 15.56 4.22
N PHE A 146 -8.74 14.37 4.81
CA PHE A 146 -8.64 13.14 4.04
C PHE A 146 -9.95 12.82 3.29
N THR A 147 -11.10 13.00 3.94
CA THR A 147 -12.41 12.84 3.30
C THR A 147 -12.57 13.80 2.11
N GLN A 148 -12.17 15.07 2.27
CA GLN A 148 -12.17 16.05 1.17
C GLN A 148 -11.26 15.64 0.01
N LEU A 149 -10.08 15.08 0.32
CA LEU A 149 -9.18 14.55 -0.70
C LEU A 149 -9.86 13.41 -1.48
N LEU A 150 -10.47 12.45 -0.78
CA LEU A 150 -11.19 11.33 -1.40
C LEU A 150 -12.31 11.81 -2.31
N GLU A 151 -13.06 12.85 -1.93
CA GLU A 151 -14.11 13.46 -2.76
C GLU A 151 -13.56 14.18 -4.01
N SER A 152 -12.30 14.62 -3.97
CA SER A 152 -11.64 15.34 -5.06
C SER A 152 -10.86 14.45 -6.04
N CYS A 153 -10.59 13.20 -5.67
CA CYS A 153 -9.85 12.22 -6.48
C CYS A 153 -10.76 11.12 -7.03
N ARG A 154 -10.33 10.45 -8.10
CA ARG A 154 -10.94 9.20 -8.57
C ARG A 154 -10.41 8.05 -7.72
N ALA A 155 -11.00 7.81 -6.55
CA ALA A 155 -10.64 6.73 -5.65
C ALA A 155 -11.41 5.44 -6.00
N VAL A 156 -10.73 4.52 -6.67
CA VAL A 156 -11.25 3.17 -6.97
C VAL A 156 -11.57 2.43 -5.68
N ALA A 157 -10.62 2.47 -4.75
CA ALA A 157 -10.76 1.89 -3.42
C ALA A 157 -10.02 2.76 -2.39
N PHE A 158 -10.46 2.80 -1.15
CA PHE A 158 -9.82 3.60 -0.09
C PHE A 158 -10.19 3.08 1.31
N GLU A 159 -9.39 3.42 2.32
CA GLU A 159 -9.80 3.25 3.72
C GLU A 159 -10.67 4.42 4.16
N GLU A 160 -11.77 4.16 4.87
CA GLU A 160 -12.71 5.21 5.29
C GLU A 160 -12.14 6.07 6.43
N GLU A 161 -11.30 5.49 7.27
CA GLU A 161 -10.73 6.11 8.46
C GLU A 161 -9.21 6.21 8.32
N ILE A 162 -8.64 7.32 8.76
CA ILE A 162 -7.19 7.45 8.91
C ILE A 162 -6.70 6.59 10.10
N ALA A 163 -5.51 6.04 9.99
CA ALA A 163 -4.86 5.30 11.07
C ALA A 163 -3.69 6.11 11.65
N PRO A 164 -3.43 6.02 12.97
CA PRO A 164 -2.23 6.59 13.56
C PRO A 164 -0.97 5.94 13.00
N VAL A 165 0.07 6.73 12.79
CA VAL A 165 1.35 6.29 12.24
C VAL A 165 2.41 6.32 13.33
N GLU A 166 2.99 5.16 13.63
CA GLU A 166 4.17 5.06 14.48
C GLU A 166 5.39 5.60 13.73
N ALA A 167 5.80 6.82 14.07
CA ALA A 167 6.87 7.53 13.37
C ALA A 167 8.24 6.84 13.49
N LEU A 168 8.43 5.99 14.50
CA LEU A 168 9.64 5.17 14.67
C LEU A 168 9.72 4.05 13.64
N ASP A 169 8.57 3.52 13.22
CA ASP A 169 8.49 2.40 12.28
C ASP A 169 8.45 2.90 10.83
N THR A 170 8.09 4.17 10.61
CA THR A 170 7.93 4.78 9.27
C THR A 170 8.67 6.12 9.11
N PRO A 171 9.98 6.18 9.42
CA PRO A 171 10.74 7.44 9.40
C PRO A 171 10.80 8.10 8.02
N ASP A 172 10.73 7.32 6.94
CA ASP A 172 10.77 7.83 5.57
C ASP A 172 9.48 8.58 5.16
N LEU A 173 8.37 8.26 5.83
CA LEU A 173 7.09 8.95 5.67
C LEU A 173 7.06 10.23 6.49
N VAL A 174 7.33 10.11 7.80
CA VAL A 174 7.10 11.20 8.77
C VAL A 174 8.28 12.17 8.85
N GLY A 175 9.51 11.70 8.70
CA GLY A 175 10.73 12.51 8.85
C GLY A 175 10.76 13.75 7.95
N PRO A 176 10.42 13.66 6.66
CA PRO A 176 10.34 14.82 5.77
C PRO A 176 9.27 15.85 6.20
N LEU A 177 8.16 15.40 6.80
CA LEU A 177 7.16 16.30 7.39
C LEU A 177 7.72 17.02 8.62
N TRP A 178 8.49 16.34 9.48
CA TRP A 178 9.15 17.00 10.61
C TRP A 178 10.10 18.12 10.18
N ILE A 179 10.91 17.91 9.15
CA ILE A 179 11.83 18.93 8.63
C ILE A 179 11.03 20.12 8.08
N ARG A 180 9.94 19.85 7.36
CA ARG A 180 9.07 20.88 6.79
C ARG A 180 8.39 21.69 7.89
N ASP A 181 7.84 21.02 8.91
CA ASP A 181 7.21 21.68 10.06
C ASP A 181 8.21 22.53 10.86
N ALA A 182 9.39 21.99 11.16
CA ALA A 182 10.45 22.73 11.85
C ALA A 182 10.87 23.99 11.07
N THR A 183 10.91 23.90 9.74
CA THR A 183 11.19 25.06 8.88
C THR A 183 10.07 26.10 8.99
N LEU A 184 8.80 25.69 8.95
CA LEU A 184 7.65 26.58 9.14
C LEU A 184 7.69 27.29 10.50
N ASN A 185 8.08 26.56 11.56
CA ASN A 185 8.25 27.12 12.90
C ASN A 185 9.31 28.21 12.95
N ILE A 186 10.48 27.99 12.31
CA ILE A 186 11.59 28.96 12.29
C ILE A 186 11.21 30.24 11.53
N ILE A 187 10.45 30.13 10.43
CA ILE A 187 10.03 31.30 9.63
C ILE A 187 8.75 31.97 10.16
N GLY A 188 8.24 31.54 11.33
CA GLY A 188 7.07 32.13 11.97
C GLY A 188 5.73 31.80 11.31
N ARG A 189 5.68 30.74 10.49
CA ARG A 189 4.45 30.24 9.83
C ARG A 189 3.92 28.92 10.42
N GLY A 190 4.65 28.35 11.37
CA GLY A 190 4.27 27.15 12.12
C GLY A 190 3.48 27.45 13.41
N ASP A 191 3.10 26.39 14.12
CA ASP A 191 2.38 26.45 15.42
C ASP A 191 3.31 26.44 16.64
N ARG A 192 4.64 26.44 16.41
CA ARG A 192 5.72 26.44 17.42
C ARG A 192 5.79 25.18 18.27
N VAL A 193 5.11 24.11 17.87
CA VAL A 193 5.23 22.81 18.52
C VAL A 193 6.49 22.10 18.00
N PHE A 194 7.20 21.40 18.89
CA PHE A 194 8.37 20.63 18.50
C PHE A 194 7.96 19.49 17.56
N SER A 195 8.50 19.47 16.34
CA SER A 195 7.98 18.62 15.26
C SER A 195 8.00 17.11 15.57
N PRO A 196 9.04 16.53 16.20
CA PRO A 196 9.01 15.13 16.63
C PRO A 196 8.03 14.81 17.77
N ALA A 197 7.42 15.80 18.41
CA ALA A 197 6.35 15.61 19.42
C ALA A 197 4.94 15.70 18.81
N LYS A 198 4.83 15.87 17.49
CA LYS A 198 3.56 15.85 16.77
C LYS A 198 3.13 14.42 16.45
N GLU A 199 1.83 14.26 16.26
CA GLU A 199 1.20 13.02 15.84
C GLU A 199 1.09 12.98 14.32
N ALA A 200 1.15 11.77 13.76
CA ALA A 200 0.97 11.52 12.34
C ALA A 200 -0.15 10.51 12.11
N TRP A 201 -0.90 10.70 11.04
CA TRP A 201 -1.96 9.79 10.60
C TRP A 201 -1.83 9.53 9.11
N ALA A 202 -2.12 8.31 8.69
CA ALA A 202 -2.11 7.89 7.29
C ALA A 202 -3.51 7.49 6.84
N GLY A 203 -3.82 7.80 5.58
CA GLY A 203 -4.94 7.21 4.86
C GLY A 203 -4.46 6.71 3.50
N TRP A 204 -5.14 5.70 2.98
CA TRP A 204 -4.79 5.05 1.72
C TRP A 204 -5.89 5.20 0.69
N LEU A 205 -5.50 5.41 -0.56
CA LEU A 205 -6.40 5.27 -1.71
C LEU A 205 -5.71 4.58 -2.88
N LEU A 206 -6.46 3.72 -3.56
CA LEU A 206 -6.12 3.15 -4.85
C LEU A 206 -6.75 4.01 -5.94
N THR A 207 -5.94 4.54 -6.86
CA THR A 207 -6.40 5.50 -7.86
C THR A 207 -5.62 5.40 -9.17
N PRO A 208 -6.23 5.71 -10.33
CA PRO A 208 -5.51 5.96 -11.57
C PRO A 208 -4.94 7.40 -11.66
N ASP A 209 -5.29 8.29 -10.72
CA ASP A 209 -4.68 9.62 -10.63
C ASP A 209 -3.17 9.50 -10.37
N THR A 210 -2.37 10.39 -10.96
CA THR A 210 -0.93 10.38 -10.67
C THR A 210 -0.67 10.91 -9.26
N LEU A 211 0.48 10.53 -8.66
CA LEU A 211 0.92 11.12 -7.37
C LEU A 211 0.80 12.64 -7.36
N ARG A 212 1.20 13.30 -8.45
CA ARG A 212 1.13 14.75 -8.58
C ARG A 212 -0.31 15.28 -8.55
N ASP A 213 -1.24 14.60 -9.22
CA ASP A 213 -2.65 15.00 -9.22
C ASP A 213 -3.23 14.92 -7.80
N VAL A 214 -2.84 13.90 -7.03
CA VAL A 214 -3.22 13.76 -5.62
C VAL A 214 -2.58 14.87 -4.78
N GLU A 215 -1.26 15.10 -4.92
CA GLU A 215 -0.55 16.17 -4.20
C GLU A 215 -1.15 17.56 -4.46
N ASP A 216 -1.56 17.85 -5.69
CA ASP A 216 -2.19 19.12 -6.07
C ASP A 216 -3.60 19.30 -5.44
N ARG A 217 -4.23 18.22 -4.97
CA ARG A 217 -5.56 18.22 -4.34
C ARG A 217 -5.52 18.09 -2.81
N ILE A 218 -4.38 17.70 -2.24
CA ILE A 218 -4.19 17.66 -0.79
C ILE A 218 -4.36 19.06 -0.22
N THR A 219 -5.25 19.17 0.75
CA THR A 219 -5.49 20.43 1.47
C THR A 219 -4.72 20.40 2.80
N GLU A 220 -3.99 21.49 3.05
CA GLU A 220 -3.27 21.72 4.31
C GLU A 220 -3.89 22.90 5.07
N LYS A 221 -3.76 22.89 6.39
CA LYS A 221 -4.29 23.96 7.26
C LYS A 221 -3.14 24.69 7.94
N PHE A 222 -3.13 26.01 7.81
CA PHE A 222 -2.15 26.90 8.46
C PHE A 222 -2.87 27.90 9.35
N GLY A 223 -2.76 27.73 10.67
CA GLY A 223 -3.37 28.61 11.66
C GLY A 223 -2.40 28.96 12.80
N PRO A 224 -2.69 30.03 13.56
CA PRO A 224 -1.87 30.44 14.70
C PRO A 224 -1.91 29.46 15.87
N GLN A 225 -2.89 28.56 15.90
CA GLN A 225 -3.07 27.56 16.95
C GLN A 225 -2.66 26.14 16.52
N ARG A 226 -2.69 25.87 15.21
CA ARG A 226 -2.50 24.51 14.67
C ARG A 226 -2.05 24.59 13.22
N VAL A 227 -1.08 23.77 12.88
CA VAL A 227 -0.64 23.54 11.51
C VAL A 227 -0.76 22.06 11.18
N ILE A 228 -1.48 21.76 10.10
CA ILE A 228 -1.62 20.43 9.52
C ILE A 228 -0.95 20.48 8.15
N ILE A 229 0.13 19.73 8.02
CA ILE A 229 0.83 19.53 6.74
C ILE A 229 0.71 18.08 6.32
N ALA A 230 0.77 17.83 5.01
CA ALA A 230 0.67 16.50 4.47
C ALA A 230 1.73 16.21 3.41
N ARG A 231 1.83 14.92 3.10
CA ARG A 231 2.62 14.38 2.00
C ARG A 231 1.95 13.11 1.50
N ALA A 232 2.01 12.90 0.19
CA ALA A 232 1.66 11.63 -0.41
C ALA A 232 2.92 10.88 -0.86
N ILE A 233 2.84 9.55 -0.88
CA ILE A 233 3.75 8.68 -1.61
C ILE A 233 2.93 7.74 -2.49
N ALA A 234 3.53 7.26 -3.57
CA ALA A 234 2.89 6.33 -4.48
C ALA A 234 3.69 5.04 -4.56
N GLU A 235 2.98 3.93 -4.43
CA GLU A 235 3.45 2.59 -4.69
C GLU A 235 2.74 2.09 -5.96
N PRO A 236 3.46 1.47 -6.91
CA PRO A 236 2.83 0.81 -8.04
C PRO A 236 1.82 -0.21 -7.54
N PHE A 237 0.60 -0.19 -8.09
CA PHE A 237 -0.35 -1.26 -7.85
C PHE A 237 -0.05 -2.45 -8.75
#